data_AF-A0A7K3L4Z8-F1
#
_entry.id   AF-A0A7K3L4Z8-F1
#
_cell.length_a   1.000
_cell.length_b   1.000
_cell.length_c   1.000
_cell.angle_alpha   90.00
_cell.angle_beta   90.00
_cell.angle_gamma   90.00
#
_symmetry.space_group_name_H-M   'P 1'
#
loop_
_entity.id
_entity.type
_entity.pdbx_description
1 polymer ?
#
loop_
_entity_poly.entity_id
_entity_poly.type
_entity_poly.pdbx_seq_one_letter_code
_entity_poly.pdbx_strand_id
1 'polypeptide(L)'
;MRGDSLRHGTDVRAEAVRCFEAGYAENAVGRVLGISVTIVKKWLYTYRALGKEALLVTGRNTYTHELKVEAARAVIEGRMSKPDAMKAYGLRSKTQIDTWCRLYREGGADALLPRPKGRPRKAEICFPSREEELEARVRELELELEIQKRINALADEIERKRRTR
;
A
#
# COMPACT_ATOMS: atom_id res chain seq x y z
N MET A 1 1.37 -14.68 -0.04
CA MET A 1 2.46 -15.12 0.86
C MET A 1 3.27 -13.92 1.35
N ARG A 2 3.40 -13.79 2.67
CA ARG A 2 4.42 -13.12 3.50
C ARG A 2 4.94 -11.73 3.10
N GLY A 3 4.46 -10.74 3.87
CA GLY A 3 5.08 -9.42 4.02
C GLY A 3 5.39 -9.12 5.49
N ASP A 4 5.95 -10.07 6.23
CA ASP A 4 6.50 -9.77 7.55
C ASP A 4 7.79 -8.95 7.35
N SER A 5 7.64 -7.63 7.37
CA SER A 5 8.75 -6.72 7.65
C SER A 5 9.17 -6.95 9.10
N LEU A 6 10.02 -7.96 9.32
CA LEU A 6 10.75 -8.16 10.56
C LEU A 6 11.46 -6.84 10.89
N ARG A 7 10.93 -6.14 11.88
CA ARG A 7 11.59 -5.00 12.49
C ARG A 7 12.77 -5.57 13.26
N HIS A 8 13.90 -5.74 12.59
CA HIS A 8 15.13 -6.13 13.27
C HIS A 8 15.47 -5.06 14.32
N GLY A 9 15.90 -5.50 15.51
CA GLY A 9 16.32 -4.61 16.57
C GLY A 9 17.50 -3.73 16.14
N THR A 10 17.76 -2.65 16.89
CA THR A 10 18.95 -1.81 16.74
C THR A 10 20.23 -2.63 16.85
N ASP A 11 20.25 -3.60 17.78
CA ASP A 11 21.39 -4.48 18.05
C ASP A 11 21.81 -5.30 16.82
N VAL A 12 20.84 -5.95 16.17
CA VAL A 12 21.07 -6.73 14.96
C VAL A 12 21.61 -5.86 13.81
N ARG A 13 21.17 -4.60 13.71
CA ARG A 13 21.69 -3.65 12.73
C ARG A 13 23.12 -3.23 13.07
N ALA A 14 23.45 -3.05 14.35
CA ALA A 14 24.80 -2.72 14.78
C ALA A 14 25.79 -3.87 14.48
N GLU A 15 25.39 -5.13 14.68
CA GLU A 15 26.21 -6.28 14.29
C GLU A 15 26.41 -6.34 12.77
N ALA A 16 25.37 -6.04 11.98
CA ALA A 16 25.52 -5.95 10.53
C ALA A 16 26.52 -4.84 10.12
N VAL A 17 26.53 -3.69 10.80
CA VAL A 17 27.54 -2.64 10.56
C VAL A 17 28.94 -3.17 10.84
N ARG A 18 29.18 -3.84 11.98
CA ARG A 18 30.48 -4.43 12.31
C ARG A 18 30.96 -5.39 11.23
N CYS A 19 30.05 -6.24 10.74
CA CYS A 19 30.36 -7.16 9.67
C CYS A 19 30.68 -6.44 8.34
N PHE A 20 29.99 -5.36 8.01
CA PHE A 20 30.28 -4.57 6.81
C PHE A 20 31.60 -3.79 6.93
N GLU A 21 31.93 -3.25 8.10
CA GLU A 21 33.21 -2.59 8.38
C GLU A 21 34.38 -3.60 8.28
N ALA A 22 34.17 -4.84 8.72
CA ALA A 22 35.14 -5.93 8.57
C ALA A 22 35.19 -6.56 7.15
N GLY A 23 34.39 -6.05 6.20
CA GLY A 23 34.44 -6.47 4.79
C GLY A 23 33.73 -7.80 4.47
N TYR A 24 32.88 -8.31 5.35
CA TYR A 24 32.14 -9.54 5.09
C TYR A 24 31.12 -9.36 3.95
N ALA A 25 30.99 -10.40 3.10
CA ALA A 25 30.00 -10.45 2.03
C ALA A 25 28.57 -10.60 2.57
N GLU A 26 27.57 -10.09 1.85
CA GLU A 26 26.17 -10.08 2.29
C GLU A 26 25.60 -11.48 2.61
N ASN A 27 26.09 -12.51 1.92
CA ASN A 27 25.69 -13.90 2.14
C ASN A 27 26.17 -14.42 3.51
N ALA A 28 27.40 -14.05 3.89
CA ALA A 28 27.98 -14.43 5.17
C ALA A 28 27.24 -13.71 6.31
N VAL A 29 27.00 -12.40 6.16
CA VAL A 29 26.27 -11.60 7.16
C VAL A 29 24.83 -12.12 7.35
N GLY A 30 24.14 -12.50 6.27
CA GLY A 30 22.81 -13.09 6.37
C GLY A 30 22.79 -14.40 7.15
N ARG A 31 23.80 -15.25 6.93
CA ARG A 31 23.95 -16.52 7.66
C ARG A 31 24.25 -16.29 9.14
N VAL A 32 25.20 -15.41 9.45
CA VAL A 32 25.62 -15.09 10.83
C VAL A 32 24.47 -14.50 11.65
N LEU A 33 23.68 -13.61 11.04
CA LEU A 33 22.58 -12.93 11.73
C LEU A 33 21.24 -13.68 11.67
N GLY A 34 21.16 -14.79 10.93
CA GLY A 34 19.89 -15.50 10.70
C GLY A 34 18.87 -14.68 9.89
N ILE A 35 19.34 -13.76 9.05
CA ILE A 35 18.50 -12.85 8.26
C ILE A 35 18.58 -13.22 6.78
N SER A 36 17.46 -13.05 6.06
CA SER A 36 17.45 -13.17 4.61
C SER A 36 18.51 -12.27 3.96
N VAL A 37 19.30 -12.85 3.05
CA VAL A 37 20.29 -12.15 2.22
C VAL A 37 19.69 -10.93 1.51
N THR A 38 18.41 -11.00 1.12
CA THR A 38 17.71 -9.87 0.49
C THR A 38 17.62 -8.65 1.40
N ILE A 39 17.43 -8.85 2.72
CA ILE A 39 17.38 -7.77 3.71
C ILE A 39 18.79 -7.22 3.93
N VAL A 40 19.78 -8.10 4.09
CA VAL A 40 21.19 -7.71 4.24
C VAL A 40 21.67 -6.90 3.03
N LYS A 41 21.29 -7.32 1.81
CA LYS A 41 21.58 -6.58 0.59
C LYS A 41 21.00 -5.16 0.61
N LYS A 42 19.77 -4.99 1.12
CA LYS A 42 19.17 -3.65 1.31
C LYS A 42 19.98 -2.83 2.32
N TRP A 43 20.38 -3.43 3.44
CA TRP A 43 21.20 -2.76 4.45
C TRP A 43 22.56 -2.34 3.90
N LEU A 44 23.19 -3.19 3.10
CA LEU A 44 24.45 -2.88 2.44
C LEU A 44 24.32 -1.71 1.46
N TYR A 45 23.23 -1.63 0.70
CA TYR A 45 22.97 -0.46 -0.16
C TYR A 45 22.80 0.82 0.65
N THR A 46 22.02 0.79 1.74
CA THR A 46 21.85 1.94 2.62
C THR A 46 23.17 2.35 3.28
N TYR A 47 23.95 1.38 3.75
CA TYR A 47 25.29 1.59 4.33
C TYR A 47 26.25 2.24 3.34
N ARG A 48 26.31 1.76 2.09
CA ARG A 48 27.18 2.34 1.05
C ARG A 48 26.74 3.75 0.62
N ALA A 49 25.44 4.02 0.61
CA ALA A 49 24.91 5.31 0.16
C ALA A 49 24.97 6.40 1.24
N LEU A 50 24.71 6.04 2.50
CA LEU A 50 24.45 7.00 3.59
C LEU A 50 25.30 6.76 4.84
N GLY A 51 26.12 5.71 4.86
CA GLY A 51 26.94 5.34 6.01
C GLY A 51 26.20 4.55 7.09
N LYS A 52 26.93 4.21 8.16
CA LYS A 52 26.43 3.40 9.29
C LYS A 52 25.27 4.05 10.05
N GLU A 53 25.30 5.38 10.21
CA GLU A 53 24.28 6.12 10.95
C GLU A 53 22.88 5.91 10.36
N ALA A 54 22.77 5.88 9.03
CA ALA A 54 21.50 5.65 8.34
C ALA A 54 20.91 4.26 8.62
N LEU A 55 21.74 3.28 8.97
CA LEU A 55 21.31 1.95 9.35
C LEU A 55 20.90 1.89 10.83
N LEU A 56 21.52 2.68 11.70
CA LEU A 56 21.24 2.72 13.13
C LEU A 56 19.97 3.53 13.49
N VAL A 57 19.61 4.52 12.68
CA VAL A 57 18.38 5.31 12.89
C VAL A 57 17.14 4.43 12.78
N THR A 58 16.44 4.23 13.89
CA THR A 58 15.16 3.54 13.92
C THR A 58 14.01 4.53 13.83
N GLY A 59 13.15 4.36 12.81
CA GLY A 59 12.00 5.26 12.60
C GLY A 59 11.65 5.42 11.13
N ARG A 60 10.47 5.98 10.87
CA ARG A 60 10.05 6.37 9.52
C ARG A 60 10.68 7.72 9.18
N ASN A 61 11.31 7.84 8.01
CA ASN A 61 11.64 9.16 7.47
C ASN A 61 10.40 9.79 6.86
N THR A 62 10.20 11.07 7.18
CA THR A 62 9.27 11.94 6.47
C THR A 62 10.06 12.66 5.39
N TYR A 63 9.60 12.53 4.14
CA TYR A 63 10.16 13.26 3.01
C TYR A 63 9.11 14.26 2.53
N THR A 64 9.55 15.48 2.19
CA THR A 64 8.69 16.50 1.59
C THR A 64 8.19 16.01 0.22
N HIS A 65 7.06 16.57 -0.24
CA HIS A 65 6.53 16.22 -1.56
C HIS A 65 7.50 16.59 -2.68
N GLU A 66 8.06 17.80 -2.60
CA GLU A 66 9.07 18.31 -3.53
C GLU A 66 10.26 17.36 -3.69
N LEU A 67 10.84 16.90 -2.57
CA LEU A 67 11.97 15.97 -2.59
C LEU A 67 11.62 14.64 -3.26
N LYS A 68 10.41 14.12 -3.02
CA LYS A 68 9.95 12.89 -3.69
C LYS A 68 9.84 13.08 -5.20
N VAL A 69 9.28 14.22 -5.63
CA VAL A 69 9.11 14.57 -7.03
C VAL A 69 10.46 14.71 -7.72
N GLU A 70 11.38 15.44 -7.10
CA GLU A 70 12.71 15.69 -7.66
C GLU A 70 13.51 14.38 -7.79
N ALA A 71 13.53 13.57 -6.73
CA ALA A 71 14.22 12.28 -6.74
C ALA A 71 13.62 11.31 -7.78
N ALA A 72 12.29 11.24 -7.90
CA ALA A 72 11.65 10.40 -8.90
C ALA A 72 11.93 10.88 -10.33
N ARG A 73 11.85 12.19 -10.56
CA ARG A 73 12.14 12.81 -11.85
C ARG A 73 13.58 12.56 -12.28
N ALA A 74 14.56 12.84 -11.41
CA ALA A 74 15.97 12.64 -11.70
C ALA A 74 16.31 11.19 -12.08
N VAL A 75 15.66 10.21 -11.45
CA VAL A 75 15.86 8.79 -11.76
C VAL A 75 15.16 8.38 -13.06
N ILE A 76 13.96 8.91 -13.34
CA ILE A 76 13.22 8.58 -14.57
C ILE A 76 13.88 9.19 -15.81
N GLU A 77 14.35 10.42 -15.71
CA GLU A 77 15.06 11.13 -16.79
C GLU A 77 16.48 10.57 -17.02
N GLY A 78 16.90 9.56 -16.25
CA GLY A 78 18.23 8.97 -16.36
C GLY A 78 19.37 9.86 -15.87
N ARG A 79 19.06 11.00 -15.23
CA ARG A 79 20.07 11.92 -14.65
C ARG A 79 20.81 11.29 -13.48
N MET A 80 20.17 10.37 -12.75
CA MET A 80 20.75 9.71 -11.59
C MET A 80 20.40 8.23 -11.54
N SER A 81 21.35 7.40 -11.10
CA SER A 81 21.03 6.04 -10.69
C SER A 81 20.28 6.06 -9.34
N LYS A 82 19.55 4.99 -9.03
CA LYS A 82 18.82 4.90 -7.74
C LYS A 82 19.75 5.01 -6.52
N PRO A 83 20.94 4.35 -6.49
CA PRO A 83 21.92 4.58 -5.44
C PRO A 83 22.39 6.03 -5.34
N ASP A 84 22.60 6.71 -6.46
CA ASP A 84 23.05 8.11 -6.46
C ASP A 84 21.95 9.03 -5.92
N ALA A 85 20.70 8.79 -6.32
CA ALA A 85 19.54 9.49 -5.76
C ALA A 85 19.37 9.21 -4.25
N MET A 86 19.68 8.00 -3.77
CA MET A 86 19.70 7.71 -2.34
C MET A 86 20.71 8.60 -1.61
N LYS A 87 21.92 8.72 -2.17
CA LYS A 87 22.99 9.54 -1.59
C LYS A 87 22.66 11.03 -1.64
N ALA A 88 22.22 11.55 -2.78
CA ALA A 88 21.95 12.98 -2.95
C ALA A 88 20.74 13.47 -2.14
N TYR A 89 19.68 12.66 -2.04
CA TYR A 89 18.43 13.06 -1.39
C TYR A 89 18.24 12.44 0.01
N GLY A 90 19.26 11.76 0.57
CA GLY A 90 19.18 11.17 1.91
C GLY A 90 18.16 10.02 2.04
N LEU A 91 17.87 9.31 0.94
CA LEU A 91 16.80 8.32 0.89
C LEU A 91 17.29 6.97 1.41
N ARG A 92 16.65 6.47 2.47
CA ARG A 92 17.07 5.21 3.11
C ARG A 92 16.62 3.94 2.40
N SER A 93 15.74 4.05 1.40
CA SER A 93 15.12 2.89 0.75
C SER A 93 15.05 3.02 -0.77
N LYS A 94 15.77 2.14 -1.46
CA LYS A 94 15.64 1.96 -2.91
C LYS A 94 14.21 1.63 -3.34
N THR A 95 13.50 0.81 -2.56
CA THR A 95 12.12 0.43 -2.86
C THR A 95 11.15 1.61 -2.78
N GLN A 96 11.42 2.61 -1.92
CA GLN A 96 10.63 3.84 -1.91
C GLN A 96 10.84 4.63 -3.21
N ILE A 97 12.07 4.73 -3.70
CA ILE A 97 12.39 5.35 -5.00
C ILE A 97 11.68 4.62 -6.13
N ASP A 98 11.71 3.28 -6.14
CA ASP A 98 11.01 2.47 -7.14
C ASP A 98 9.50 2.76 -7.16
N THR A 99 8.91 2.89 -5.96
CA THR A 99 7.49 3.22 -5.81
C THR A 99 7.19 4.62 -6.30
N TRP A 100 8.03 5.61 -5.98
CA TRP A 100 7.82 6.98 -6.44
C TRP A 100 8.00 7.11 -7.95
N CYS A 101 8.99 6.41 -8.53
CA CYS A 101 9.18 6.38 -9.97
C CYS A 101 7.96 5.79 -10.68
N ARG A 102 7.37 4.72 -10.12
CA ARG A 102 6.15 4.13 -10.66
C ARG A 102 4.98 5.12 -10.62
N LEU A 103 4.72 5.70 -9.45
CA LEU A 103 3.63 6.69 -9.28
C LEU A 103 3.81 7.91 -10.18
N TYR A 104 5.04 8.40 -10.32
CA TYR A 104 5.35 9.53 -11.18
C TYR A 104 5.11 9.24 -12.67
N ARG A 105 5.38 8.00 -13.13
CA ARG A 105 5.02 7.61 -14.50
C ARG A 105 3.51 7.50 -14.72
N GLU A 106 2.77 7.11 -13.68
CA GLU A 106 1.31 6.92 -13.76
C GLU A 106 0.54 8.25 -13.69
N GLY A 107 1.01 9.24 -12.92
CA GLY A 107 0.27 10.49 -12.71
C GLY A 107 1.12 11.69 -12.32
N GLY A 108 2.39 11.71 -12.72
CA GLY A 108 3.29 12.86 -12.55
C GLY A 108 3.54 13.23 -11.09
N ALA A 109 3.74 14.53 -10.83
CA ALA A 109 4.01 15.04 -9.49
C ALA A 109 2.81 14.86 -8.53
N ASP A 110 1.59 14.98 -9.04
CA ASP A 110 0.37 14.91 -8.23
C ASP A 110 0.14 13.51 -7.64
N ALA A 111 0.59 12.46 -8.33
CA ALA A 111 0.51 11.09 -7.82
C ALA A 111 1.35 10.85 -6.55
N LEU A 112 2.30 11.74 -6.23
CA LEU A 112 3.12 11.70 -5.03
C LEU A 112 2.56 12.50 -3.86
N LEU A 113 1.46 13.23 -4.07
CA LEU A 113 0.78 13.96 -3.00
C LEU A 113 0.31 13.01 -1.91
N PRO A 114 0.30 13.45 -0.64
CA PRO A 114 -0.26 12.66 0.44
C PRO A 114 -1.72 12.35 0.11
N ARG A 115 -2.04 11.05 -0.04
CA ARG A 115 -3.42 10.63 -0.24
C ARG A 115 -4.23 10.94 1.03
N PRO A 116 -5.49 11.39 0.89
CA PRO A 116 -6.36 11.59 2.05
C PRO A 116 -6.41 10.31 2.87
N LYS A 117 -6.16 10.45 4.16
CA LYS A 117 -6.02 9.32 5.08
C LYS A 117 -7.40 8.76 5.41
N GLY A 118 -7.70 7.56 4.92
CA GLY A 118 -8.93 6.84 5.25
C GLY A 118 -9.48 6.02 4.10
N ARG A 119 -10.45 5.16 4.40
CA ARG A 119 -11.31 4.57 3.37
C ARG A 119 -12.11 5.71 2.75
N PRO A 120 -12.22 5.84 1.41
CA PRO A 120 -13.19 6.75 0.83
C PRO A 120 -14.55 6.45 1.44
N ARG A 121 -15.27 7.47 1.93
CA ARG A 121 -16.62 7.28 2.46
C ARG A 121 -17.43 6.51 1.43
N LYS A 122 -18.21 5.51 1.87
CA LYS A 122 -19.19 4.86 1.00
C LYS A 122 -20.02 5.99 0.41
N ALA A 123 -20.09 6.07 -0.92
CA ALA A 123 -20.97 7.03 -1.57
C ALA A 123 -22.38 6.71 -1.07
N GLU A 124 -22.91 7.57 -0.21
CA GLU A 124 -24.34 7.57 0.08
C GLU A 124 -25.02 7.95 -1.23
N ILE A 125 -26.03 7.18 -1.62
CA ILE A 125 -26.87 7.55 -2.75
C ILE A 125 -27.54 8.85 -2.32
N CYS A 126 -27.08 9.97 -2.88
CA CYS A 126 -27.63 11.28 -2.62
C CYS A 126 -28.63 11.56 -3.73
N PHE A 127 -29.91 11.54 -3.40
CA PHE A 127 -30.96 11.90 -4.33
C PHE A 127 -30.94 13.43 -4.53
N PRO A 128 -31.00 13.93 -5.79
CA PRO A 128 -31.03 15.36 -6.11
C PRO A 128 -32.15 16.13 -5.41
N SER A 129 -33.28 15.47 -5.14
CA SER A 129 -34.42 16.03 -4.42
C SER A 129 -35.09 14.98 -3.53
N ARG A 130 -35.86 15.45 -2.55
CA ARG A 130 -36.71 14.59 -1.70
C ARG A 130 -37.78 13.87 -2.51
N GLU A 131 -38.25 14.48 -3.60
CA GLU A 131 -39.27 13.89 -4.48
C GLU A 131 -38.72 12.67 -5.21
N GLU A 132 -37.50 12.77 -5.76
CA GLU A 132 -36.83 11.64 -6.43
C GLU A 132 -36.46 10.50 -5.47
N GLU A 133 -36.10 10.81 -4.22
CA GLU A 133 -35.90 9.81 -3.17
C GLU A 133 -37.19 9.03 -2.88
N LEU A 134 -38.31 9.75 -2.72
CA LEU A 134 -39.60 9.15 -2.47
C LEU A 134 -40.04 8.27 -3.65
N GLU A 135 -39.85 8.72 -4.89
CA GLU A 135 -40.15 7.90 -6.07
C GLU A 135 -39.30 6.62 -6.13
N ALA A 136 -38.01 6.70 -5.81
CA ALA A 136 -37.15 5.52 -5.76
C ALA A 136 -37.63 4.53 -4.69
N ARG A 137 -38.05 5.04 -3.53
CA ARG A 137 -38.60 4.23 -2.45
C ARG A 137 -39.94 3.60 -2.82
N VAL A 138 -40.80 4.33 -3.54
CA VAL A 138 -42.07 3.80 -4.03
C VAL A 138 -41.83 2.66 -5.01
N ARG A 139 -40.92 2.81 -5.98
CA ARG A 139 -40.58 1.73 -6.93
C ARG A 139 -40.06 0.48 -6.23
N GLU A 140 -39.23 0.65 -5.20
CA GLU A 140 -38.72 -0.46 -4.39
C GLU A 140 -39.87 -1.18 -3.64
N LEU A 141 -40.75 -0.43 -3.00
CA LEU A 141 -41.91 -0.99 -2.27
C LEU A 141 -42.90 -1.69 -3.20
N GLU A 142 -43.13 -1.14 -4.40
CA GLU A 142 -43.99 -1.76 -5.41
C GLU A 142 -43.44 -3.12 -5.86
N LEU A 143 -42.13 -3.19 -6.12
CA LEU A 143 -41.46 -4.45 -6.45
C LEU A 143 -41.56 -5.46 -5.30
N GLU A 144 -41.35 -5.02 -4.06
CA GLU A 144 -41.47 -5.87 -2.88
C GLU A 144 -42.90 -6.42 -2.71
N LEU A 145 -43.92 -5.58 -2.93
CA LEU A 145 -45.32 -6.00 -2.91
C LEU A 145 -45.64 -7.00 -4.02
N GLU A 146 -45.08 -6.81 -5.22
CA GLU A 146 -45.26 -7.75 -6.33
C GLU A 146 -44.64 -9.12 -6.01
N ILE A 147 -43.41 -9.12 -5.49
CA ILE A 147 -42.74 -10.34 -5.02
C ILE A 147 -43.59 -11.03 -3.95
N GLN A 148 -44.08 -10.29 -2.97
CA GLN A 148 -44.89 -10.86 -1.88
C GLN A 148 -46.20 -11.46 -2.39
N LYS A 149 -46.89 -10.79 -3.31
CA LYS A 149 -48.10 -11.33 -3.97
C LYS A 149 -47.80 -12.64 -4.68
N ARG A 150 -46.67 -12.72 -5.37
CA ARG A 150 -46.25 -13.94 -6.07
C ARG A 150 -45.94 -15.09 -5.11
N ILE A 151 -45.28 -14.80 -3.98
CA ILE A 151 -45.03 -15.79 -2.92
C ILE A 151 -46.37 -16.30 -2.36
N ASN A 152 -47.31 -15.42 -2.04
CA ASN A 152 -48.61 -15.81 -1.51
C ASN A 152 -49.40 -16.67 -2.50
N ALA A 153 -49.43 -16.30 -3.79
CA ALA A 153 -50.08 -17.10 -4.82
C ALA A 153 -49.50 -18.51 -4.92
N LEU A 154 -48.17 -18.65 -4.87
CA LEU A 154 -47.51 -19.95 -4.85
C LEU A 154 -47.86 -20.76 -3.59
N ALA A 155 -47.96 -20.11 -2.43
CA ALA A 155 -48.37 -20.77 -1.19
C ALA A 155 -49.82 -21.30 -1.27
N ASP A 156 -50.75 -20.50 -1.79
CA ASP A 156 -52.14 -20.88 -2.01
C ASP A 156 -52.25 -22.08 -2.97
N GLU A 157 -51.46 -22.09 -4.05
CA GLU A 157 -51.41 -23.22 -4.98
C GLU A 157 -50.91 -24.50 -4.32
N ILE A 158 -49.89 -24.40 -3.46
CA ILE A 158 -49.36 -25.54 -2.69
C ILE A 158 -50.42 -26.05 -1.71
N GLU A 159 -51.13 -25.16 -1.02
CA GLU A 159 -52.18 -25.54 -0.07
C GLU A 159 -53.36 -26.22 -0.77
N ARG A 160 -53.79 -25.69 -1.92
CA ARG A 160 -54.82 -26.31 -2.75
C ARG A 160 -54.40 -27.72 -3.19
N LYS A 161 -53.17 -27.89 -3.68
CA LYS A 161 -52.63 -29.21 -4.08
C LYS A 161 -52.53 -30.20 -2.92
N ARG A 162 -52.22 -29.72 -1.71
CA ARG A 162 -52.22 -30.55 -0.48
C ARG A 162 -53.63 -30.98 -0.07
N ARG A 163 -54.63 -30.12 -0.28
CA ARG A 163 -56.03 -30.40 0.08
C ARG A 163 -56.73 -31.34 -0.90
N THR A 164 -56.28 -31.37 -2.15
CA THR A 164 -56.79 -32.26 -3.20
C THR A 164 -56.07 -33.61 -3.27
N ARG A 165 -55.06 -33.84 -2.43
CA ARG A 165 -54.31 -35.11 -2.32
C ARG A 165 -54.71 -35.84 -1.04
#